data_AF-A0A7S2SNV6-F1
#
_entry.id   AF-A0A7S2SNV6-F1
#
_cell.length_a   1.000
_cell.length_b   1.000
_cell.length_c   1.000
_cell.angle_alpha   90.00
_cell.angle_beta   90.00
_cell.angle_gamma   90.00
#
_symmetry.space_group_name_H-M   'P 1'
#
loop_
_entity.id
_entity.type
_entity.pdbx_description
1 polymer ?
#
loop_
_entity_poly.entity_id
_entity_poly.type
_entity_poly.pdbx_seq_one_letter_code
_entity_poly.pdbx_strand_id
1 'polypeptide(L)'
;VTREVCAAMAFVHQQQGVKQSMEAINAACKHRGGVYAGYSCKVVSWDDSSRFGFGSGGGLSCFGANITDTYLTARSGLPLFTLRSDNWNEKLGRVTSAEVSLVAGLHGSAAAAAPVTLRDYLKNCGQYGDYAGLSPGVDLSSEALDMECTIRFQTTFLPVGAGAHSSLEFTTESRNYQTRDDEDPKNLLLLCTSQGVAIQQDGSGKQRLFHHAVNPHSNKVSRHWLEAERSSHQVGGAQVETAQERQDALCCGKA
;
A
#
# COMPACT_ATOMS: atom_id res chain seq x y z
N VAL A 1 3.95 28.53 -25.74
CA VAL A 1 3.47 27.87 -24.50
C VAL A 1 4.63 27.11 -23.91
N THR A 2 5.08 27.46 -22.70
CA THR A 2 6.26 26.87 -22.05
C THR A 2 5.98 25.45 -21.57
N ARG A 3 7.02 24.60 -21.42
CA ARG A 3 6.89 23.22 -20.90
C ARG A 3 6.13 23.14 -19.57
N GLU A 4 6.28 24.15 -18.72
CA GLU A 4 5.58 24.27 -17.43
C GLU A 4 4.07 24.41 -17.59
N VAL A 5 3.59 25.18 -18.57
CA VAL A 5 2.16 25.35 -18.84
C VAL A 5 1.56 24.04 -19.36
N CYS A 6 2.28 23.32 -20.24
CA CYS A 6 1.83 22.00 -20.71
C CYS A 6 1.76 20.97 -19.58
N ALA A 7 2.75 20.96 -18.67
CA ALA A 7 2.77 20.07 -17.51
C ALA A 7 1.63 20.38 -16.53
N ALA A 8 1.37 21.67 -16.26
CA ALA A 8 0.25 22.10 -15.42
C ALA A 8 -1.10 21.73 -16.03
N MET A 9 -1.28 21.91 -17.34
CA MET A 9 -2.51 21.49 -18.04
C MET A 9 -2.72 19.99 -18.00
N ALA A 10 -1.66 19.19 -18.21
CA ALA A 10 -1.73 17.74 -18.10
C ALA A 10 -2.13 17.28 -16.68
N PHE A 11 -1.55 17.91 -15.66
CA PHE A 11 -1.89 17.64 -14.26
C PHE A 11 -3.35 17.99 -13.94
N VAL A 12 -3.84 19.15 -14.39
CA VAL A 12 -5.25 19.55 -14.22
C VAL A 12 -6.19 18.57 -14.92
N HIS A 13 -5.84 18.12 -16.12
CA HIS A 13 -6.64 17.14 -16.85
C HIS A 13 -6.70 15.79 -16.13
N GLN A 14 -5.56 15.31 -15.59
CA GLN A 14 -5.53 14.10 -14.77
C GLN A 14 -6.35 14.24 -13.48
N GLN A 15 -6.27 15.38 -12.79
CA GLN A 15 -7.10 15.67 -11.62
C GLN A 15 -8.60 15.60 -11.95
N GLN A 16 -9.01 16.20 -13.08
CA GLN A 16 -10.39 16.14 -13.53
C GLN A 16 -10.81 14.69 -13.83
N GLY A 17 -9.95 13.91 -14.50
CA GLY A 17 -10.21 12.49 -14.77
C GLY A 17 -10.39 11.65 -13.51
N VAL A 18 -9.55 11.84 -12.49
CA VAL A 18 -9.71 11.19 -11.18
C VAL A 18 -11.03 11.57 -10.53
N LYS A 19 -11.34 12.87 -10.46
CA LYS A 19 -12.59 13.36 -9.86
C LYS A 19 -13.82 12.80 -10.56
N GLN A 20 -13.86 12.83 -11.89
CA GLN A 20 -14.95 12.26 -12.69
C GLN A 20 -15.11 10.76 -12.46
N SER A 21 -13.99 10.03 -12.35
CA SER A 21 -14.01 8.59 -12.06
C SER A 21 -14.62 8.32 -10.68
N MET A 22 -14.21 9.09 -9.66
CA MET A 22 -14.78 8.98 -8.32
C MET A 22 -16.29 9.28 -8.30
N GLU A 23 -16.73 10.34 -8.99
CA GLU A 23 -18.15 10.70 -9.10
C GLU A 23 -18.97 9.61 -9.79
N ALA A 24 -18.47 9.06 -10.90
CA ALA A 24 -19.12 7.99 -11.63
C ALA A 24 -19.23 6.70 -10.81
N ILE A 25 -18.16 6.30 -10.13
CA ILE A 25 -18.15 5.12 -9.24
C ILE A 25 -19.11 5.32 -8.07
N ASN A 26 -19.07 6.48 -7.41
CA ASN A 26 -19.97 6.80 -6.30
C ASN A 26 -21.44 6.77 -6.73
N ALA A 27 -21.76 7.32 -7.91
CA ALA A 27 -23.10 7.27 -8.48
C ALA A 27 -23.53 5.82 -8.76
N ALA A 28 -22.64 4.99 -9.32
CA ALA A 28 -22.90 3.59 -9.57
C ALA A 28 -23.17 2.79 -8.27
N CYS A 29 -22.37 3.01 -7.22
CA CYS A 29 -22.56 2.39 -5.90
C CYS A 29 -23.93 2.77 -5.30
N LYS A 30 -24.29 4.06 -5.35
CA LYS A 30 -25.60 4.55 -4.87
C LYS A 30 -26.76 3.98 -5.68
N HIS A 31 -26.65 3.99 -7.00
CA HIS A 31 -27.70 3.49 -7.90
C HIS A 31 -27.94 2.00 -7.72
N ARG A 32 -26.88 1.19 -7.55
CA ARG A 32 -27.01 -0.25 -7.28
C ARG A 32 -27.63 -0.55 -5.92
N GLY A 33 -27.46 0.31 -4.92
CA GLY A 33 -28.07 0.15 -3.59
C GLY A 33 -27.55 -1.06 -2.80
N GLY A 34 -28.33 -1.48 -1.80
CA GLY A 34 -28.03 -2.66 -0.97
C GLY A 34 -26.65 -2.60 -0.32
N VAL A 35 -25.86 -3.68 -0.44
CA VAL A 35 -24.51 -3.77 0.14
C VAL A 35 -23.53 -2.74 -0.44
N TYR A 36 -23.80 -2.19 -1.63
CA TYR A 36 -22.94 -1.24 -2.32
C TYR A 36 -23.17 0.22 -1.89
N ALA A 37 -24.33 0.53 -1.31
CA ALA A 37 -24.69 1.90 -0.92
C ALA A 37 -23.74 2.50 0.13
N GLY A 38 -23.11 1.66 0.94
CA GLY A 38 -22.11 2.07 1.94
C GLY A 38 -20.69 2.25 1.38
N TYR A 39 -20.45 1.98 0.09
CA TYR A 39 -19.13 2.15 -0.53
C TYR A 39 -19.03 3.49 -1.25
N SER A 40 -17.87 4.12 -1.15
CA SER A 40 -17.52 5.30 -1.93
C SER A 40 -16.01 5.44 -2.10
N CYS A 41 -15.60 6.21 -3.09
CA CYS A 41 -14.20 6.55 -3.31
C CYS A 41 -13.69 7.51 -2.21
N LYS A 42 -12.60 7.13 -1.55
CA LYS A 42 -11.91 7.91 -0.51
C LYS A 42 -10.45 8.11 -0.89
N VAL A 43 -9.92 9.31 -0.63
CA VAL A 43 -8.50 9.65 -0.85
C VAL A 43 -7.65 9.48 0.41
N VAL A 44 -8.28 9.19 1.55
CA VAL A 44 -7.63 8.91 2.83
C VAL A 44 -8.27 7.68 3.45
N SER A 45 -7.43 6.85 4.06
CA SER A 45 -7.76 5.64 4.80
C SER A 45 -7.35 5.82 6.26
N TRP A 46 -8.21 5.52 7.23
CA TRP A 46 -7.83 5.57 8.65
C TRP A 46 -7.50 4.19 9.18
N ASP A 47 -6.29 3.99 9.65
CA ASP A 47 -5.77 2.78 10.26
C ASP A 47 -5.56 3.08 11.75
N ASP A 48 -6.42 2.54 12.61
CA ASP A 48 -6.41 2.83 14.06
C ASP A 48 -6.53 1.53 14.84
N SER A 49 -5.56 1.29 15.71
CA SER A 49 -5.45 0.10 16.56
C SER A 49 -6.10 0.26 17.95
N SER A 50 -6.78 1.38 18.19
CA SER A 50 -7.31 1.78 19.51
C SER A 50 -8.70 2.45 19.49
N ARG A 51 -9.53 2.16 18.49
CA ARG A 51 -10.87 2.78 18.30
C ARG A 51 -11.88 2.54 19.44
N PHE A 52 -11.70 1.47 20.21
CA PHE A 52 -12.64 1.01 21.23
C PHE A 52 -12.18 1.42 22.63
N GLY A 53 -13.07 2.04 23.42
CA GLY A 53 -12.85 2.25 24.85
C GLY A 53 -12.44 3.66 25.28
N PHE A 54 -12.51 4.66 24.39
CA PHE A 54 -12.35 6.06 24.79
C PHE A 54 -13.68 6.60 25.33
N GLY A 55 -13.73 6.85 26.65
CA GLY A 55 -14.91 7.32 27.38
C GLY A 55 -15.66 6.20 28.10
N SER A 56 -16.29 6.54 29.24
CA SER A 56 -16.97 5.62 30.19
C SER A 56 -18.17 4.83 29.63
N GLY A 57 -18.43 4.88 28.32
CA GLY A 57 -19.57 4.26 27.66
C GLY A 57 -19.24 3.28 26.51
N GLY A 58 -17.96 2.94 26.29
CA GLY A 58 -17.58 1.94 25.27
C GLY A 58 -17.83 2.36 23.82
N GLY A 59 -17.94 3.67 23.56
CA GLY A 59 -18.17 4.23 22.23
C GLY A 59 -16.94 4.16 21.32
N LEU A 60 -17.19 4.26 20.01
CA LEU A 60 -16.18 4.45 18.98
C LEU A 60 -15.59 5.86 19.07
N SER A 61 -14.27 5.99 19.06
CA SER A 61 -13.58 7.27 19.19
C SER A 61 -12.67 7.56 18.00
N CYS A 62 -12.56 8.84 17.63
CA CYS A 62 -11.57 9.34 16.68
C CYS A 62 -10.28 9.81 17.37
N PHE A 63 -10.21 9.65 18.68
CA PHE A 63 -9.02 9.82 19.52
C PHE A 63 -8.52 8.46 19.96
N GLY A 64 -7.22 8.25 19.87
CA GLY A 64 -6.56 6.96 20.06
C GLY A 64 -5.04 7.13 20.20
N ALA A 65 -4.36 6.07 20.63
CA ALA A 65 -2.93 6.09 20.90
C ALA A 65 -2.06 5.84 19.64
N ASN A 66 -2.66 5.33 18.55
CA ASN A 66 -1.95 5.02 17.31
C ASN A 66 -2.92 5.14 16.12
N ILE A 67 -3.17 6.38 15.70
CA ILE A 67 -4.03 6.72 14.58
C ILE A 67 -3.14 7.02 13.38
N THR A 68 -3.38 6.33 12.28
CA THR A 68 -2.61 6.46 11.05
C THR A 68 -3.53 6.79 9.89
N ASP A 69 -3.19 7.83 9.13
CA ASP A 69 -3.77 8.04 7.81
C ASP A 69 -2.91 7.37 6.74
N THR A 70 -3.53 6.55 5.91
CA THR A 70 -2.93 6.00 4.70
C THR A 70 -3.49 6.69 3.45
N TYR A 71 -2.60 7.02 2.52
CA TYR A 71 -2.93 7.71 1.26
C TYR A 71 -2.36 6.93 0.09
N LEU A 72 -2.95 7.14 -1.09
CA LEU A 72 -2.38 6.68 -2.36
C LEU A 72 -2.08 7.91 -3.21
N THR A 73 -0.85 8.07 -3.67
CA THR A 73 -0.39 9.30 -4.35
C THR A 73 0.42 8.94 -5.58
N ALA A 74 0.08 9.53 -6.72
CA ALA A 74 0.89 9.41 -7.92
C ALA A 74 2.20 10.19 -7.79
N ARG A 75 3.23 9.83 -8.56
CA ARG A 75 4.51 10.57 -8.60
C ARG A 75 4.36 12.05 -8.94
N SER A 76 3.32 12.40 -9.71
CA SER A 76 2.95 13.79 -10.03
C SER A 76 2.40 14.58 -8.83
N GLY A 77 2.16 13.94 -7.69
CA GLY A 77 1.50 14.53 -6.52
C GLY A 77 -0.03 14.45 -6.59
N LEU A 78 -0.60 13.85 -7.63
CA LEU A 78 -2.04 13.65 -7.77
C LEU A 78 -2.54 12.68 -6.68
N PRO A 79 -3.50 13.08 -5.82
CA PRO A 79 -4.15 12.14 -4.91
C PRO A 79 -4.94 11.10 -5.68
N LEU A 80 -4.72 9.84 -5.36
CA LEU A 80 -5.47 8.69 -5.86
C LEU A 80 -6.48 8.25 -4.80
N PHE A 81 -7.35 7.32 -5.14
CA PHE A 81 -8.47 6.92 -4.28
C PHE A 81 -8.58 5.42 -4.15
N THR A 82 -9.26 4.99 -3.08
CA THR A 82 -9.73 3.61 -2.90
C THR A 82 -11.25 3.60 -2.78
N LEU A 83 -11.90 2.61 -3.39
CA LEU A 83 -13.29 2.29 -3.19
C LEU A 83 -13.41 1.39 -1.94
N ARG A 84 -14.10 1.89 -0.92
CA ARG A 84 -14.22 1.23 0.39
C ARG A 84 -15.46 1.71 1.13
N SER A 85 -15.85 1.00 2.20
CA SER A 85 -16.84 1.55 3.13
C SER A 85 -16.28 2.69 3.97
N ASP A 86 -17.19 3.46 4.57
CA ASP A 86 -16.83 4.52 5.52
C ASP A 86 -16.05 3.97 6.71
N ASN A 87 -15.11 4.77 7.22
CA ASN A 87 -14.17 4.36 8.27
C ASN A 87 -14.87 3.74 9.49
N TRP A 88 -16.02 4.27 9.90
CA TRP A 88 -16.80 3.77 11.04
C TRP A 88 -17.53 2.44 10.79
N ASN A 89 -17.74 2.08 9.53
CA ASN A 89 -18.49 0.89 9.09
C ASN A 89 -17.60 -0.01 8.22
N GLU A 90 -16.31 -0.07 8.54
CA GLU A 90 -15.37 -0.91 7.80
C GLU A 90 -15.67 -2.39 7.96
N LYS A 91 -15.51 -3.12 6.86
CA LYS A 91 -15.52 -4.58 6.88
C LYS A 91 -14.08 -5.05 6.98
N LEU A 92 -13.68 -5.40 8.20
CA LEU A 92 -12.35 -5.94 8.50
C LEU A 92 -12.46 -7.46 8.59
N GLY A 93 -11.57 -8.16 7.90
CA GLY A 93 -11.29 -9.56 8.18
C GLY A 93 -10.37 -9.64 9.40
N ARG A 94 -10.55 -10.65 10.24
CA ARG A 94 -9.62 -10.98 11.31
C ARG A 94 -9.05 -12.35 11.04
N VAL A 95 -7.73 -12.44 11.02
CA VAL A 95 -6.95 -13.66 10.79
C VAL A 95 -5.78 -13.70 11.76
N THR A 96 -5.06 -14.80 11.78
CA THR A 96 -3.77 -14.88 12.48
C THR A 96 -2.63 -14.46 11.56
N SER A 97 -1.49 -14.03 12.13
CA SER A 97 -0.29 -13.73 11.34
C SER A 97 0.27 -14.98 10.62
N ALA A 98 -0.11 -16.19 11.05
CA ALA A 98 0.23 -17.43 10.35
C ALA A 98 -0.58 -17.66 9.06
N GLU A 99 -1.72 -17.00 8.90
CA GLU A 99 -2.60 -17.11 7.72
C GLU A 99 -2.29 -16.07 6.63
N VAL A 100 -1.39 -15.11 6.92
CA VAL A 100 -0.96 -14.09 5.96
C VAL A 100 0.36 -14.53 5.32
N SER A 101 0.37 -14.74 4.01
CA SER A 101 1.59 -15.05 3.26
C SER A 101 2.21 -13.80 2.66
N LEU A 102 3.53 -13.67 2.81
CA LEU A 102 4.38 -12.64 2.22
C LEU A 102 5.35 -13.30 1.22
N VAL A 103 5.83 -12.56 0.23
CA VAL A 103 6.95 -12.98 -0.62
C VAL A 103 8.20 -12.32 -0.07
N ALA A 104 9.08 -13.06 0.59
CA ALA A 104 10.28 -12.50 1.21
C ALA A 104 11.54 -13.25 0.77
N GLY A 105 12.60 -12.49 0.51
CA GLY A 105 13.95 -12.99 0.34
C GLY A 105 14.88 -12.28 1.31
N LEU A 106 16.03 -12.88 1.60
CA LEU A 106 17.09 -12.18 2.31
C LEU A 106 17.74 -11.19 1.34
N HIS A 107 17.67 -9.90 1.65
CA HIS A 107 18.28 -8.86 0.82
C HIS A 107 19.80 -9.09 0.71
N GLY A 108 20.33 -9.01 -0.51
CA GLY A 108 21.75 -9.32 -0.78
C GLY A 108 22.08 -10.81 -0.91
N SER A 109 21.11 -11.71 -0.69
CA SER A 109 21.26 -13.13 -0.98
C SER A 109 20.96 -13.43 -2.46
N ALA A 110 21.68 -14.41 -3.02
CA ALA A 110 21.36 -14.97 -4.34
C ALA A 110 20.12 -15.90 -4.32
N ALA A 111 19.60 -16.22 -3.13
CA ALA A 111 18.39 -17.03 -2.99
C ALA A 111 17.16 -16.27 -3.49
N ALA A 112 16.32 -16.94 -4.27
CA ALA A 112 15.06 -16.38 -4.74
C ALA A 112 14.13 -16.09 -3.55
N ALA A 113 13.33 -15.02 -3.66
CA ALA A 113 12.27 -14.75 -2.70
C ALA A 113 11.26 -15.90 -2.70
N ALA A 114 10.79 -16.26 -1.51
CA ALA A 114 9.87 -17.37 -1.31
C ALA A 114 8.67 -16.96 -0.45
N PRO A 115 7.54 -17.67 -0.55
CA PRO A 115 6.43 -17.47 0.37
C PRO A 115 6.85 -17.77 1.81
N VAL A 116 6.58 -16.83 2.72
CA VAL A 116 6.72 -16.98 4.17
C VAL A 116 5.48 -16.46 4.88
N THR A 117 5.14 -16.98 6.06
CA THR A 117 4.03 -16.40 6.83
C THR A 117 4.46 -15.07 7.46
N LEU A 118 3.52 -14.17 7.72
CA LEU A 118 3.79 -12.94 8.48
C LEU A 118 4.34 -13.30 9.87
N ARG A 119 3.84 -14.38 10.50
CA ARG A 119 4.37 -14.89 11.77
C ARG A 119 5.87 -15.21 11.68
N ASP A 120 6.29 -15.98 10.68
CA ASP A 120 7.69 -16.36 10.50
C ASP A 120 8.55 -15.16 10.13
N TYR A 121 8.01 -14.22 9.35
CA TYR A 121 8.68 -12.96 9.04
C TYR A 121 8.93 -12.13 10.30
N LEU A 122 7.92 -11.96 11.16
CA LEU A 122 8.03 -11.23 12.42
C LEU A 122 9.00 -11.91 13.39
N LYS A 123 8.95 -13.25 13.49
CA LYS A 123 9.86 -14.03 14.31
C LYS A 123 11.33 -13.86 13.91
N ASN A 124 11.59 -13.72 12.61
CA ASN A 124 12.93 -13.54 12.06
C ASN A 124 13.14 -12.13 11.52
N CYS A 125 12.47 -11.12 12.07
CA CYS A 125 12.41 -9.77 11.49
C CYS A 125 13.81 -9.14 11.38
N GLY A 126 14.69 -9.41 12.33
CA GLY A 126 16.08 -8.98 12.29
C GLY A 126 16.83 -9.46 11.05
N GLN A 127 16.61 -10.70 10.60
CA GLN A 127 17.27 -11.22 9.39
C GLN A 127 16.71 -10.59 8.11
N TYR A 128 15.39 -10.40 8.04
CA TYR A 128 14.78 -9.78 6.87
C TYR A 128 15.02 -8.27 6.77
N GLY A 129 15.18 -7.60 7.91
CA GLY A 129 15.34 -6.15 8.00
C GLY A 129 16.75 -5.65 8.32
N ASP A 130 17.75 -6.53 8.36
CA ASP A 130 19.16 -6.16 8.59
C ASP A 130 19.64 -5.06 7.63
N TYR A 131 19.25 -5.18 6.35
CA TYR A 131 19.55 -4.17 5.33
C TYR A 131 18.97 -2.78 5.62
N ALA A 132 17.93 -2.72 6.46
CA ALA A 132 17.25 -1.49 6.89
C ALA A 132 17.65 -1.08 8.31
N GLY A 133 18.68 -1.70 8.90
CA GLY A 133 19.25 -1.34 10.20
C GLY A 133 18.66 -2.09 11.39
N LEU A 134 17.81 -3.11 11.19
CA LEU A 134 17.38 -3.96 12.28
C LEU A 134 18.52 -4.90 12.71
N SER A 135 18.71 -5.08 14.00
CA SER A 135 19.72 -6.05 14.47
C SER A 135 19.29 -7.48 14.10
N PRO A 136 20.20 -8.36 13.64
CA PRO A 136 19.85 -9.70 13.15
C PRO A 136 19.06 -10.61 14.13
N GLY A 137 19.18 -10.35 15.43
CA GLY A 137 18.49 -11.10 16.49
C GLY A 137 17.11 -10.56 16.88
N VAL A 138 16.59 -9.53 16.20
CA VAL A 138 15.27 -8.95 16.51
C VAL A 138 14.15 -9.93 16.15
N ASP A 139 13.36 -10.30 17.16
CA ASP A 139 12.12 -11.06 17.06
C ASP A 139 10.96 -10.14 17.46
N LEU A 140 10.02 -9.93 16.53
CA LEU A 140 8.81 -9.11 16.72
C LEU A 140 7.53 -9.96 16.82
N SER A 141 7.65 -11.28 16.93
CA SER A 141 6.50 -12.15 17.12
C SER A 141 5.90 -12.00 18.52
N SER A 142 4.60 -12.24 18.64
CA SER A 142 3.88 -12.14 19.91
C SER A 142 2.66 -13.02 19.85
N GLU A 143 2.61 -14.07 20.66
CA GLU A 143 1.50 -15.04 20.62
C GLU A 143 0.12 -14.39 20.76
N ALA A 144 0.01 -13.32 21.57
CA ALA A 144 -1.25 -12.61 21.74
C ALA A 144 -1.60 -11.73 20.52
N LEU A 145 -0.64 -10.95 20.01
CA LEU A 145 -0.88 -10.04 18.89
C LEU A 145 -0.98 -10.77 17.55
N ASP A 146 -0.29 -11.90 17.41
CA ASP A 146 -0.33 -12.78 16.24
C ASP A 146 -1.73 -13.35 15.99
N MET A 147 -2.61 -13.32 16.99
CA MET A 147 -4.03 -13.73 16.87
C MET A 147 -4.98 -12.59 16.47
N GLU A 148 -4.46 -11.37 16.32
CA GLU A 148 -5.22 -10.12 16.14
C GLU A 148 -4.83 -9.40 14.83
N CYS A 149 -4.49 -10.15 13.77
CA CYS A 149 -4.18 -9.54 12.47
C CYS A 149 -5.47 -9.15 11.74
N THR A 150 -5.67 -7.85 11.53
CA THR A 150 -6.84 -7.34 10.79
C THR A 150 -6.48 -7.05 9.34
N ILE A 151 -7.26 -7.58 8.40
CA ILE A 151 -7.12 -7.35 6.96
C ILE A 151 -8.24 -6.45 6.46
N ARG A 152 -7.87 -5.37 5.78
CA ARG A 152 -8.79 -4.51 5.06
C ARG A 152 -8.59 -4.67 3.56
N PHE A 153 -9.64 -5.05 2.86
CA PHE A 153 -9.64 -5.06 1.41
C PHE A 153 -10.00 -3.67 0.86
N GLN A 154 -9.18 -3.17 -0.05
CA GLN A 154 -9.39 -1.91 -0.75
C GLN A 154 -9.18 -2.15 -2.24
N THR A 155 -9.97 -1.48 -3.07
CA THR A 155 -9.82 -1.51 -4.53
C THR A 155 -9.53 -0.10 -5.02
N THR A 156 -8.61 0.07 -5.96
CA THR A 156 -8.34 1.35 -6.61
C THR A 156 -8.48 1.22 -8.12
N PHE A 157 -8.82 2.33 -8.78
CA PHE A 157 -8.80 2.44 -10.23
C PHE A 157 -7.78 3.51 -10.59
N LEU A 158 -6.66 3.08 -11.16
CA LEU A 158 -5.55 3.97 -11.49
C LEU A 158 -5.79 4.62 -12.86
N PRO A 159 -5.65 5.96 -12.99
CA PRO A 159 -5.87 6.69 -14.23
C PRO A 159 -4.67 6.51 -15.19
N VAL A 160 -4.46 5.30 -15.67
CA VAL A 160 -3.41 4.98 -16.65
C VAL A 160 -3.83 5.48 -18.04
N GLY A 161 -2.87 6.03 -18.79
CA GLY A 161 -3.11 6.57 -20.13
C GLY A 161 -3.70 5.56 -21.12
N ALA A 162 -4.26 6.07 -22.23
CA ALA A 162 -4.93 5.25 -23.23
C ALA A 162 -3.98 4.49 -24.17
N GLY A 163 -2.71 4.90 -24.26
CA GLY A 163 -1.72 4.29 -25.15
C GLY A 163 -1.22 2.93 -24.67
N ALA A 164 -0.76 2.09 -25.60
CA ALA A 164 -0.01 0.89 -25.27
C ALA A 164 1.20 1.25 -24.38
N HIS A 165 1.45 0.43 -23.36
CA HIS A 165 2.49 0.66 -22.34
C HIS A 165 2.40 1.99 -21.58
N SER A 166 1.23 2.66 -21.60
CA SER A 166 1.02 3.77 -20.69
C SER A 166 1.14 3.25 -19.26
N SER A 167 1.88 3.96 -18.43
CA SER A 167 2.07 3.62 -17.03
C SER A 167 1.76 4.79 -16.09
N LEU A 168 1.56 4.46 -14.82
CA LEU A 168 1.44 5.41 -13.72
C LEU A 168 2.35 4.94 -12.59
N GLU A 169 3.27 5.81 -12.19
CA GLU A 169 4.05 5.61 -10.97
C GLU A 169 3.30 6.18 -9.76
N PHE A 170 3.25 5.43 -8.68
CA PHE A 170 2.54 5.79 -7.45
C PHE A 170 3.20 5.18 -6.20
N THR A 171 2.79 5.67 -5.04
CA THR A 171 3.23 5.20 -3.73
C THR A 171 2.07 5.26 -2.76
N THR A 172 2.16 4.46 -1.70
CA THR A 172 1.33 4.63 -0.52
C THR A 172 2.05 5.53 0.46
N GLU A 173 1.33 6.38 1.17
CA GLU A 173 1.88 7.28 2.18
C GLU A 173 1.22 6.99 3.52
N SER A 174 1.99 6.99 4.60
CA SER A 174 1.52 6.81 5.97
C SER A 174 1.79 8.06 6.79
N ARG A 175 0.82 8.50 7.57
CA ARG A 175 0.97 9.58 8.55
C ARG A 175 0.38 9.13 9.87
N ASN A 176 1.24 8.88 10.84
CA ASN A 176 0.80 8.66 12.20
C ASN A 176 0.67 9.99 12.95
N TYR A 177 -0.42 10.17 13.70
CA TYR A 177 -0.66 11.41 14.45
C TYR A 177 0.16 11.51 15.74
N GLN A 178 0.68 10.39 16.22
CA GLN A 178 1.43 10.26 17.48
C GLN A 178 2.94 10.17 17.26
N THR A 179 3.40 9.80 16.06
CA THR A 179 4.80 9.95 15.65
C THR A 179 5.12 11.42 15.39
N ARG A 180 5.69 12.09 16.39
CA ARG A 180 6.07 13.51 16.33
C ARG A 180 7.57 13.72 16.14
N ASP A 181 8.35 12.66 16.33
CA ASP A 181 9.80 12.61 16.25
C ASP A 181 10.20 11.34 15.50
N ASP A 182 11.19 11.44 14.62
CA ASP A 182 11.70 10.32 13.84
C ASP A 182 12.49 9.32 14.70
N GLU A 183 12.96 9.76 15.88
CA GLU A 183 13.64 8.92 16.88
C GLU A 183 12.66 8.17 17.80
N ASP A 184 11.35 8.46 17.73
CA ASP A 184 10.29 7.75 18.48
C ASP A 184 9.13 7.33 17.56
N PRO A 185 9.40 6.44 16.57
CA PRO A 185 8.38 5.94 15.66
C PRO A 185 7.34 5.08 16.39
N LYS A 186 6.08 5.17 15.97
CA LYS A 186 4.98 4.36 16.53
C LYS A 186 4.66 3.13 15.70
N ASN A 187 5.09 3.10 14.44
CA ASN A 187 4.79 2.00 13.54
C ASN A 187 6.03 1.52 12.78
N LEU A 188 6.12 0.20 12.68
CA LEU A 188 6.91 -0.45 11.66
C LEU A 188 6.00 -0.76 10.46
N LEU A 189 6.40 -0.31 9.28
CA LEU A 189 5.62 -0.39 8.05
C LEU A 189 6.24 -1.40 7.09
N LEU A 190 5.42 -2.33 6.61
CA LEU A 190 5.79 -3.29 5.58
C LEU A 190 5.04 -2.96 4.28
N LEU A 191 5.78 -2.72 3.20
CA LEU A 191 5.23 -2.70 1.85
C LEU A 191 5.48 -4.07 1.21
N CYS A 192 4.42 -4.86 1.12
CA CYS A 192 4.46 -6.24 0.61
C CYS A 192 3.91 -6.29 -0.81
N THR A 193 4.71 -6.77 -1.76
CA THR A 193 4.30 -7.00 -3.15
C THR A 193 4.70 -8.41 -3.60
N SER A 194 4.32 -8.81 -4.80
CA SER A 194 4.83 -10.05 -5.41
C SER A 194 6.34 -10.02 -5.69
N GLN A 195 6.96 -8.84 -5.67
CA GLN A 195 8.41 -8.66 -5.89
C GLN A 195 9.22 -8.71 -4.59
N GLY A 196 8.57 -8.69 -3.42
CA GLY A 196 9.26 -8.73 -2.14
C GLY A 196 8.57 -7.93 -1.04
N VAL A 197 9.26 -7.85 0.10
CA VAL A 197 8.88 -6.99 1.24
C VAL A 197 9.92 -5.88 1.43
N ALA A 198 9.44 -4.64 1.46
CA ALA A 198 10.19 -3.50 1.94
C ALA A 198 9.75 -3.14 3.37
N ILE A 199 10.71 -2.86 4.24
CA ILE A 199 10.50 -2.53 5.65
C ILE A 199 11.04 -1.13 5.92
N GLN A 200 10.26 -0.33 6.66
CA GLN A 200 10.69 0.98 7.16
C GLN A 200 9.90 1.36 8.40
N GLN A 201 10.46 2.21 9.25
CA GLN A 201 9.68 2.88 10.29
C GLN A 201 8.80 3.98 9.70
N ASP A 202 7.77 4.38 10.44
CA ASP A 202 7.12 5.67 10.23
C ASP A 202 7.99 6.83 10.77
N GLY A 203 7.48 8.06 10.67
CA GLY A 203 8.20 9.26 11.02
C GLY A 203 7.27 10.46 11.12
N SER A 204 7.81 11.60 11.52
CA SER A 204 7.07 12.83 11.70
C SER A 204 6.41 13.27 10.39
N GLY A 205 5.10 13.53 10.45
CA GLY A 205 4.32 13.90 9.28
C GLY A 205 4.07 12.72 8.33
N LYS A 206 4.03 13.02 7.03
CA LYS A 206 3.63 12.06 6.00
C LYS A 206 4.86 11.40 5.37
N GLN A 207 4.95 10.09 5.50
CA GLN A 207 6.04 9.27 4.99
C GLN A 207 5.60 8.46 3.77
N ARG A 208 6.39 8.47 2.70
CA ARG A 208 6.16 7.63 1.51
C ARG A 208 6.74 6.24 1.74
N LEU A 209 6.02 5.21 1.30
CA LEU A 209 6.49 3.83 1.35
C LEU A 209 6.93 3.40 -0.04
N PHE A 210 8.22 3.12 -0.19
CA PHE A 210 8.82 2.71 -1.44
C PHE A 210 9.15 1.24 -1.42
N HIS A 211 9.20 0.63 -2.61
CA HIS A 211 9.80 -0.69 -2.72
C HIS A 211 11.32 -0.55 -2.62
N HIS A 212 11.97 -1.50 -1.94
CA HIS A 212 13.41 -1.48 -1.68
C HIS A 212 14.12 -2.52 -2.54
N ALA A 213 15.23 -2.12 -3.15
CA ALA A 213 16.18 -3.02 -3.78
C ALA A 213 17.57 -2.78 -3.20
N VAL A 214 18.27 -3.83 -2.79
CA VAL A 214 19.62 -3.72 -2.23
C VAL A 214 20.63 -4.10 -3.31
N ASN A 215 21.56 -3.19 -3.59
CA ASN A 215 22.66 -3.48 -4.49
C ASN A 215 23.63 -4.45 -3.80
N PRO A 216 23.86 -5.67 -4.34
CA PRO A 216 24.63 -6.71 -3.65
C PRO A 216 26.13 -6.40 -3.53
N HIS A 217 26.64 -5.44 -4.31
CA HIS A 217 28.06 -5.07 -4.28
C HIS A 217 28.35 -3.90 -3.33
N SER A 218 27.37 -3.03 -3.11
CA SER A 218 27.54 -1.80 -2.33
C SER A 218 26.71 -1.73 -1.06
N ASN A 219 25.80 -2.70 -0.85
CA ASN A 219 24.78 -2.70 0.21
C ASN A 219 23.94 -1.42 0.26
N LYS A 220 23.90 -0.65 -0.84
CA LYS A 220 23.07 0.54 -0.94
C LYS A 220 21.63 0.15 -1.23
N VAL A 221 20.72 0.73 -0.45
CA VAL A 221 19.27 0.59 -0.65
C VAL A 221 18.79 1.61 -1.67
N SER A 222 18.22 1.13 -2.76
CA SER A 222 17.48 1.92 -3.75
C SER A 222 15.99 1.88 -3.42
N ARG A 223 15.31 3.03 -3.58
CA ARG A 223 13.88 3.20 -3.32
C ARG A 223 13.14 3.41 -4.63
N HIS A 224 12.12 2.60 -4.88
CA HIS A 224 11.38 2.57 -6.14
C HIS A 224 9.91 2.91 -5.93
N TRP A 225 9.37 3.71 -6.85
CA TRP A 225 7.93 3.90 -6.98
C TRP A 225 7.30 2.59 -7.46
N LEU A 226 6.06 2.35 -7.05
CA LEU A 226 5.25 1.30 -7.65
C LEU A 226 4.83 1.77 -9.04
N GLU A 227 4.80 0.87 -10.01
CA GLU A 227 4.34 1.16 -11.36
C GLU A 227 3.14 0.29 -11.70
N ALA A 228 2.09 0.92 -12.22
CA ALA A 228 1.00 0.21 -12.88
C ALA A 228 1.05 0.52 -14.37
N GLU A 229 1.16 -0.51 -15.19
CA GLU A 229 1.04 -0.42 -16.65
C GLU A 229 -0.35 -0.89 -17.09
N ARG A 230 -0.86 -0.27 -18.16
CA ARG A 230 -2.10 -0.70 -18.80
C ARG A 230 -1.97 -2.13 -19.33
N SER A 231 -2.86 -3.02 -18.90
CA SER A 231 -3.05 -4.34 -19.50
C SER A 231 -4.25 -4.37 -20.45
N SER A 232 -4.31 -5.40 -21.29
CA SER A 232 -5.45 -5.70 -22.18
C SER A 232 -6.58 -6.45 -21.45
N HIS A 233 -6.33 -6.92 -20.22
CA HIS A 233 -7.30 -7.69 -19.46
C HIS A 233 -8.47 -6.83 -19.00
N GLN A 234 -9.66 -7.44 -19.02
CA GLN A 234 -10.85 -6.81 -18.48
C GLN A 234 -10.84 -6.83 -16.94
N VAL A 235 -11.40 -5.78 -16.34
CA VAL A 235 -11.63 -5.72 -14.89
C VAL A 235 -12.56 -6.87 -14.47
N GLY A 236 -12.13 -7.67 -13.50
CA GLY A 236 -12.90 -8.80 -12.97
C GLY A 236 -12.83 -10.08 -13.82
N GLY A 237 -12.11 -10.07 -14.94
CA GLY A 237 -11.81 -11.27 -15.71
C GLY A 237 -10.62 -12.04 -15.13
N ALA A 238 -10.48 -13.32 -15.52
CA ALA A 238 -9.26 -14.07 -15.23
C ALA A 238 -8.06 -13.38 -15.90
N GLN A 239 -7.02 -13.14 -15.12
CA GLN A 239 -5.75 -12.60 -15.60
C GLN A 239 -4.77 -13.77 -15.64
N VAL A 240 -4.54 -14.30 -16.84
CA VAL A 240 -3.54 -15.35 -17.07
C VAL A 240 -2.46 -14.73 -17.93
N GLU A 241 -1.26 -14.62 -17.37
CA GLU A 241 -0.09 -14.12 -18.09
C GLU A 241 0.28 -15.13 -19.18
N THR A 242 0.27 -14.69 -20.43
CA THR A 242 0.71 -15.49 -21.57
C THR A 242 2.24 -15.48 -21.68
N ALA A 243 2.81 -16.47 -22.37
CA ALA A 243 4.24 -16.49 -22.64
C ALA A 243 4.72 -15.23 -23.41
N GLN A 244 3.85 -14.67 -24.26
CA GLN A 244 4.14 -13.46 -25.01
C GLN A 244 4.18 -12.21 -24.11
N GLU A 245 3.22 -12.07 -23.20
CA GLU A 245 3.20 -10.97 -22.22
C GLU A 245 4.40 -11.06 -21.27
N ARG A 246 4.76 -12.27 -20.84
CA ARG A 246 5.97 -12.49 -20.04
C ARG A 246 7.24 -12.09 -20.79
N GLN A 247 7.36 -12.46 -22.07
CA GLN A 247 8.52 -12.10 -22.89
C GLN A 247 8.60 -10.59 -23.13
N ASP A 248 7.46 -9.94 -23.34
CA ASP A 248 7.38 -8.48 -23.48
C ASP A 248 7.79 -7.77 -22.18
N ALA A 249 7.30 -8.24 -21.03
CA ALA A 249 7.71 -7.75 -19.72
C ALA A 249 9.22 -7.92 -19.47
N LEU A 250 9.81 -9.07 -19.85
CA LEU A 250 11.26 -9.30 -19.80
C LEU A 250 12.03 -8.32 -20.69
N CYS A 251 11.56 -8.09 -21.93
CA CYS A 251 12.16 -7.12 -22.84
C CYS A 251 12.10 -5.68 -22.31
N CYS A 252 11.07 -5.36 -21.54
CA CYS A 252 10.91 -4.07 -20.86
C CYS A 252 11.59 -4.01 -19.47
N GLY A 253 12.24 -5.08 -19.01
CA GLY A 253 12.91 -5.14 -17.72
C GLY A 253 11.98 -5.15 -16.50
N LYS A 254 10.76 -5.68 -16.67
CA LYS A 254 9.69 -5.70 -15.64
C LYS A 254 9.45 -7.07 -15.01
N ALA A 255 10.08 -8.12 -15.54
CA ALA A 255 10.00 -9.51 -15.09
C ALA A 255 11.38 -10.17 -15.10
#